data_AF-A0A3B3V778-F1
#
_entry.id   AF-A0A3B3V778-F1
#
_cell.length_a   1.000
_cell.length_b   1.000
_cell.length_c   1.000
_cell.angle_alpha   90.00
_cell.angle_beta   90.00
_cell.angle_gamma   90.00
#
_symmetry.space_group_name_H-M   'P 1'
#
loop_
_entity.id
_entity.type
_entity.pdbx_description
1 polymer ?
#
loop_
_entity_poly.entity_id
_entity_poly.type
_entity_poly.pdbx_seq_one_letter_code
_entity_poly.pdbx_strand_id
1 'polypeptide(L)'
;MSLSHKFQDVEENGEMLVAFINSSQPEKLREVKVERQALIDKHLETKKTVKQILKDMAQIEERAGQRLLDMEEQKQHRQKELEDLEEQLQRCTAKSQITDSEIQFLQTELESVRNTERELETLQNEVDEDTTEVIPSAVYVAQVYYLITKIKWEYDTQPNILKGVHYGPDLATPINVDTSVRSRSDISDQLWDFVSTEW
;
A
#
# COMPACT_ATOMS: atom_id res chain seq x y z
N MET A 1 -106.67 88.22 -20.01
CA MET A 1 -106.01 87.57 -18.85
C MET A 1 -105.72 86.07 -19.10
N SER A 2 -105.35 85.61 -20.31
CA SER A 2 -105.10 84.17 -20.58
C SER A 2 -103.65 83.80 -20.95
N LEU A 3 -102.76 84.79 -21.13
CA LEU A 3 -101.33 84.53 -21.34
C LEU A 3 -100.58 84.25 -20.03
N SER A 4 -100.99 84.88 -18.92
CA SER A 4 -100.30 84.76 -17.62
C SER A 4 -100.37 83.35 -17.03
N HIS A 5 -101.52 82.67 -17.19
CA HIS A 5 -101.73 81.32 -16.63
C HIS A 5 -100.93 80.25 -17.40
N LYS A 6 -100.79 80.39 -18.71
CA LYS A 6 -99.94 79.49 -19.52
C LYS A 6 -98.46 79.64 -19.21
N PHE A 7 -98.02 80.84 -18.86
CA PHE A 7 -96.64 81.06 -18.39
C PHE A 7 -96.40 80.42 -17.03
N GLN A 8 -97.39 80.47 -16.15
CA GLN A 8 -97.31 79.91 -14.80
C GLN A 8 -97.32 78.37 -14.80
N ASP A 9 -98.12 77.72 -15.64
CA ASP A 9 -98.09 76.25 -15.80
C ASP A 9 -96.75 75.76 -16.38
N VAL A 10 -96.13 76.55 -17.27
CA VAL A 10 -94.81 76.25 -17.85
C VAL A 10 -93.70 76.44 -16.81
N GLU A 11 -93.84 77.44 -15.94
CA GLU A 11 -92.92 77.69 -14.83
C GLU A 11 -93.01 76.59 -13.77
N GLU A 12 -94.21 76.17 -13.37
CA GLU A 12 -94.45 75.07 -12.41
C GLU A 12 -93.98 73.71 -12.96
N ASN A 13 -94.24 73.42 -14.23
CA ASN A 13 -93.68 72.23 -14.89
C ASN A 13 -92.15 72.30 -15.00
N GLY A 14 -91.59 73.50 -15.20
CA GLY A 14 -90.15 73.73 -15.20
C GLY A 14 -89.52 73.47 -13.84
N GLU A 15 -90.12 73.96 -12.76
CA GLU A 15 -89.69 73.72 -11.39
C GLU A 15 -89.77 72.23 -11.01
N MET A 16 -90.86 71.55 -11.40
CA MET A 16 -91.02 70.11 -11.13
C MET A 16 -89.96 69.27 -11.86
N LEU A 17 -89.59 69.65 -13.08
CA LEU A 17 -88.49 69.02 -13.84
C LEU A 17 -87.13 69.24 -13.18
N VAL A 18 -86.85 70.46 -12.72
CA VAL A 18 -85.59 70.78 -12.01
C VAL A 18 -85.50 70.03 -10.68
N ALA A 19 -86.60 69.95 -9.92
CA ALA A 19 -86.67 69.17 -8.68
C ALA A 19 -86.43 67.68 -8.94
N PHE A 20 -87.01 67.12 -10.00
CA PHE A 20 -86.79 65.72 -10.41
C PHE A 20 -85.32 65.47 -10.80
N ILE A 21 -84.72 66.36 -11.60
CA ILE A 21 -83.31 66.29 -12.02
C ILE A 21 -82.38 66.35 -10.79
N ASN A 22 -82.63 67.28 -9.87
CA ASN A 22 -81.83 67.41 -8.65
C ASN A 22 -82.02 66.23 -7.69
N SER A 23 -83.24 65.67 -7.59
CA SER A 23 -83.52 64.48 -6.77
C SER A 23 -82.84 63.22 -7.32
N SER A 24 -82.57 63.18 -8.63
CA SER A 24 -81.93 62.06 -9.32
C SER A 24 -80.41 61.99 -9.13
N GLN A 25 -79.80 62.97 -8.45
CA GLN A 25 -78.36 63.06 -8.12
C GLN A 25 -77.40 62.59 -9.24
N PRO A 26 -77.52 63.12 -10.47
CA PRO A 26 -76.78 62.62 -11.64
C PRO A 26 -75.25 62.73 -11.48
N GLU A 27 -74.76 63.67 -10.67
CA GLU A 27 -73.35 63.89 -10.35
C GLU A 27 -72.75 62.72 -9.57
N LYS A 28 -73.46 62.16 -8.58
CA LYS A 28 -73.00 60.97 -7.85
C LYS A 28 -72.96 59.74 -8.77
N LEU A 29 -73.93 59.64 -9.67
CA LEU A 29 -73.99 58.58 -10.68
C LEU A 29 -72.80 58.70 -11.66
N ARG A 30 -72.38 59.93 -11.97
CA ARG A 30 -71.19 60.22 -12.77
C ARG A 30 -69.90 59.89 -12.01
N GLU A 31 -69.78 60.23 -10.73
CA GLU A 31 -68.64 59.85 -9.87
C GLU A 31 -68.49 58.34 -9.75
N VAL A 32 -69.57 57.61 -9.43
CA VAL A 32 -69.56 56.13 -9.35
C VAL A 32 -69.16 55.50 -10.69
N LYS A 33 -69.56 56.09 -11.82
CA LYS A 33 -69.14 55.63 -13.15
C LYS A 33 -67.64 55.83 -13.37
N VAL A 34 -67.07 56.95 -12.92
CA VAL A 34 -65.63 57.23 -12.99
C VAL A 34 -64.85 56.27 -12.09
N GLU A 35 -65.27 56.08 -10.84
CA GLU A 35 -64.64 55.13 -9.92
C GLU A 35 -64.71 53.69 -10.45
N ARG A 36 -65.85 53.27 -11.00
CA ARG A 36 -66.00 51.96 -11.63
C ARG A 36 -65.04 51.79 -12.80
N GLN A 37 -64.87 52.82 -13.64
CA GLN A 37 -63.93 52.76 -14.75
C GLN A 37 -62.49 52.64 -14.26
N ALA A 38 -62.10 53.45 -13.26
CA ALA A 38 -60.78 53.36 -12.64
C ALA A 38 -60.51 51.98 -12.01
N LEU A 39 -61.53 51.36 -11.41
CA LEU A 39 -61.44 50.02 -10.85
C LEU A 39 -61.27 48.94 -11.94
N ILE A 40 -61.96 49.08 -13.08
CA ILE A 40 -61.80 48.19 -14.24
C ILE A 40 -60.38 48.32 -14.81
N ASP A 41 -59.89 49.54 -14.99
CA ASP A 41 -58.56 49.81 -15.53
C ASP A 41 -57.47 49.23 -14.60
N LYS A 42 -57.62 49.43 -13.28
CA LYS A 42 -56.74 48.83 -12.27
C LYS A 42 -56.78 47.30 -12.32
N HIS A 43 -57.96 46.70 -12.51
CA HIS A 43 -58.08 45.25 -12.60
C HIS A 43 -57.42 44.71 -13.87
N LEU A 44 -57.54 45.42 -14.99
CA LEU A 44 -56.88 45.07 -16.25
C LEU A 44 -55.36 45.11 -16.11
N GLU A 45 -54.81 46.17 -15.52
CA GLU A 45 -53.38 46.28 -15.25
C GLU A 45 -52.90 45.20 -14.28
N THR A 46 -53.63 44.94 -13.19
CA THR A 46 -53.29 43.86 -12.26
C THR A 46 -53.25 42.50 -12.97
N LYS A 47 -54.25 42.22 -13.84
CA LYS A 47 -54.29 40.97 -14.62
C LYS A 47 -53.09 40.86 -15.57
N LYS A 48 -52.68 41.97 -16.19
CA LYS A 48 -51.50 42.02 -17.06
C LYS A 48 -50.22 41.74 -16.27
N THR A 49 -50.05 42.37 -15.10
CA THR A 49 -48.91 42.15 -14.21
C THR A 49 -48.85 40.70 -13.73
N VAL A 50 -49.96 40.14 -13.25
CA VAL A 50 -50.02 38.74 -12.79
C VAL A 50 -49.68 37.78 -13.93
N LYS A 51 -50.20 38.01 -15.14
CA LYS A 51 -49.87 37.18 -16.31
C LYS A 51 -48.38 37.22 -16.64
N GLN A 52 -47.75 38.40 -16.54
CA GLN A 52 -46.32 38.54 -16.77
C GLN A 52 -45.51 37.80 -15.69
N ILE A 53 -45.86 37.95 -14.41
CA ILE A 53 -45.22 37.23 -13.31
C ILE A 53 -45.31 35.72 -13.49
N LEU A 54 -46.50 35.19 -13.86
CA LEU A 54 -46.67 33.75 -14.09
C LEU A 54 -45.81 33.26 -15.26
N LYS A 55 -45.69 34.05 -16.33
CA LYS A 55 -44.82 33.72 -17.47
C LYS A 55 -43.35 33.69 -17.05
N ASP A 56 -42.91 34.69 -16.30
CA ASP A 56 -41.52 34.78 -15.84
C ASP A 56 -41.21 33.66 -14.84
N MET A 57 -42.15 33.32 -13.95
CA MET A 57 -42.02 32.20 -13.01
C MET A 57 -41.88 30.86 -13.73
N ALA A 58 -42.71 30.59 -14.75
CA ALA A 58 -42.60 29.38 -15.56
C ALA A 58 -41.24 29.28 -16.27
N GLN A 59 -40.72 30.39 -16.81
CA GLN A 59 -39.40 30.41 -17.45
C GLN A 59 -38.26 30.18 -16.45
N ILE A 60 -38.37 30.73 -15.24
CA ILE A 60 -37.38 30.50 -14.19
C ILE A 60 -37.39 29.05 -13.75
N GLU A 61 -38.58 28.46 -13.58
CA GLU A 61 -38.76 27.05 -13.20
C GLU A 61 -38.18 26.11 -14.26
N GLU A 62 -38.46 26.35 -15.55
CA GLU A 62 -37.89 25.59 -16.66
C GLU A 62 -36.35 25.65 -16.67
N ARG A 63 -35.77 26.85 -16.50
CA ARG A 63 -34.31 27.03 -16.44
C ARG A 63 -33.68 26.40 -15.19
N ALA A 64 -34.40 26.36 -14.07
CA ALA A 64 -33.94 25.69 -12.86
C ALA A 64 -33.97 24.17 -13.05
N GLY A 65 -35.05 23.64 -13.63
CA GLY A 65 -35.20 22.23 -13.99
C GLY A 65 -34.08 21.76 -14.91
N GLN A 66 -33.80 22.47 -16.00
CA GLN A 66 -32.71 22.11 -16.92
C GLN A 66 -31.35 22.09 -16.23
N ARG A 67 -31.03 23.11 -15.41
CA ARG A 67 -29.77 23.15 -14.67
C ARG A 67 -29.63 22.00 -13.68
N LEU A 68 -30.72 21.58 -13.04
CA LEU A 68 -30.72 20.43 -12.14
C LEU A 68 -30.44 19.12 -12.90
N LEU A 69 -31.03 18.95 -14.09
CA LEU A 69 -30.76 17.79 -14.95
C LEU A 69 -29.29 17.75 -15.37
N ASP A 70 -28.75 18.88 -15.86
CA ASP A 70 -27.35 18.97 -16.27
C ASP A 70 -26.40 18.68 -15.09
N MET A 71 -26.71 19.17 -13.89
CA MET A 71 -25.93 18.89 -12.68
C MET A 71 -25.99 17.41 -12.27
N GLU A 72 -27.16 16.77 -12.37
CA GLU A 72 -27.29 15.35 -12.04
C GLU A 72 -26.54 14.48 -13.04
N GLU A 73 -26.56 14.82 -14.34
CA GLU A 73 -25.76 14.12 -15.36
C GLU A 73 -24.25 14.24 -15.08
N GLN A 74 -23.76 15.45 -14.77
CA GLN A 74 -22.36 15.66 -14.39
C GLN A 74 -21.96 14.91 -13.12
N LYS A 75 -22.87 14.85 -12.14
CA LYS A 75 -22.65 14.10 -10.90
C LYS A 75 -22.56 12.60 -11.18
N GLN A 76 -23.45 12.05 -12.01
CA GLN A 76 -23.41 10.64 -12.40
C GLN A 76 -22.14 10.30 -13.19
N HIS A 77 -21.70 11.19 -14.08
CA HIS A 77 -20.46 10.99 -14.81
C HIS A 77 -19.24 10.94 -13.87
N ARG A 78 -19.10 11.95 -12.98
CA ARG A 78 -18.03 11.98 -11.99
C ARG A 78 -18.07 10.80 -11.02
N GLN A 79 -19.25 10.33 -10.65
CA GLN A 79 -19.40 9.14 -9.80
C GLN A 79 -18.82 7.90 -10.47
N LYS A 80 -19.07 7.70 -11.77
CA LYS A 80 -18.47 6.58 -12.52
C LYS A 80 -16.94 6.71 -12.63
N GLU A 81 -16.42 7.92 -12.84
CA GLU A 81 -14.98 8.15 -12.88
C GLU A 81 -14.32 7.84 -11.52
N LEU A 82 -14.99 8.19 -10.41
CA LEU A 82 -14.53 7.87 -9.06
C LEU A 82 -14.52 6.36 -8.81
N GLU A 83 -15.57 5.65 -9.24
CA GLU A 83 -15.65 4.19 -9.12
C GLU A 83 -14.54 3.49 -9.90
N ASP A 84 -14.27 3.92 -11.14
CA ASP A 84 -13.16 3.38 -11.95
C ASP A 84 -11.80 3.66 -11.30
N LEU A 85 -11.58 4.88 -10.81
CA LEU A 85 -10.33 5.25 -10.13
C LEU A 85 -10.11 4.46 -8.84
N GLU A 86 -11.18 4.21 -8.08
CA GLU A 86 -11.13 3.39 -6.87
C GLU A 86 -10.77 1.94 -7.19
N GLU A 87 -11.34 1.37 -8.26
CA GLU A 87 -10.98 0.02 -8.72
C GLU A 87 -9.51 -0.05 -9.17
N GLN A 88 -9.03 0.94 -9.91
CA GLN A 88 -7.62 1.03 -10.30
C GLN A 88 -6.69 1.13 -9.08
N LEU A 89 -7.06 1.94 -8.08
CA LEU A 89 -6.31 2.08 -6.85
C LEU A 89 -6.23 0.75 -6.10
N GLN A 90 -7.35 0.06 -5.92
CA GLN A 90 -7.39 -1.26 -5.27
C GLN A 90 -6.49 -2.27 -5.99
N ARG A 91 -6.54 -2.32 -7.33
CA ARG A 91 -5.66 -3.20 -8.12
C ARG A 91 -4.18 -2.84 -7.94
N CYS A 92 -3.84 -1.55 -7.90
CA CYS A 92 -2.47 -1.09 -7.68
C CYS A 92 -1.98 -1.46 -6.27
N THR A 93 -2.80 -1.23 -5.25
CA THR A 93 -2.49 -1.59 -3.87
C THR A 93 -2.28 -3.09 -3.71
N ALA A 94 -3.16 -3.93 -4.29
CA ALA A 94 -3.00 -5.38 -4.25
C ALA A 94 -1.69 -5.83 -4.92
N LYS A 95 -1.35 -5.25 -6.09
CA LYS A 95 -0.07 -5.53 -6.75
C LYS A 95 1.13 -5.11 -5.89
N SER A 96 1.08 -3.93 -5.26
CA SER A 96 2.14 -3.47 -4.36
C SER A 96 2.35 -4.46 -3.21
N GLN A 97 1.27 -4.89 -2.54
CA GLN A 97 1.35 -5.83 -1.43
C GLN A 97 1.96 -7.18 -1.83
N ILE A 98 1.62 -7.69 -3.02
CA ILE A 98 2.20 -8.93 -3.55
C ILE A 98 3.70 -8.73 -3.78
N THR A 99 4.10 -7.68 -4.49
CA THR A 99 5.52 -7.39 -4.76
C THR A 99 6.31 -7.18 -3.47
N ASP A 100 5.75 -6.47 -2.49
CA ASP A 100 6.39 -6.27 -1.18
C ASP A 100 6.63 -7.60 -0.45
N SER A 101 5.66 -8.53 -0.54
CA SER A 101 5.80 -9.87 0.02
C SER A 101 6.86 -10.70 -0.71
N GLU A 102 6.91 -10.61 -2.04
CA GLU A 102 7.94 -11.27 -2.86
C GLU A 102 9.34 -10.74 -2.53
N ILE A 103 9.50 -9.42 -2.34
CA ILE A 103 10.77 -8.81 -1.94
C ILE A 103 11.22 -9.33 -0.58
N GLN A 104 10.33 -9.38 0.42
CA GLN A 104 10.66 -9.90 1.75
C GLN A 104 11.06 -11.38 1.70
N PHE A 105 10.36 -12.17 0.90
CA PHE A 105 10.69 -13.57 0.68
C PHE A 105 12.10 -13.72 0.06
N LEU A 106 12.39 -13.00 -1.02
CA LEU A 106 13.69 -13.05 -1.69
C LEU A 106 14.83 -12.55 -0.80
N GLN A 107 14.59 -11.54 0.04
CA GLN A 107 15.58 -11.07 1.02
C GLN A 107 15.92 -12.15 2.05
N THR A 108 14.91 -12.89 2.51
CA THR A 108 15.08 -13.99 3.47
C THR A 108 15.87 -15.14 2.83
N GLU A 109 15.52 -15.53 1.61
CA GLU A 109 16.25 -16.55 0.85
C GLU A 109 17.70 -16.14 0.62
N LEU A 110 17.96 -14.88 0.22
CA LEU A 110 19.31 -14.36 0.01
C LEU A 110 20.16 -14.45 1.29
N GLU A 111 19.59 -14.09 2.44
CA GLU A 111 20.31 -14.16 3.71
C GLU A 111 20.58 -15.61 4.12
N SER A 112 19.63 -16.53 3.86
CA SER A 112 19.85 -17.95 4.10
C SER A 112 21.01 -18.50 3.27
N VAL A 113 21.07 -18.14 1.98
CA VAL A 113 22.15 -18.57 1.07
C VAL A 113 23.49 -18.01 1.54
N ARG A 114 23.55 -16.72 1.92
CA ARG A 114 24.77 -16.12 2.47
C ARG A 114 25.24 -16.79 3.75
N ASN A 115 24.32 -17.23 4.61
CA ASN A 115 24.67 -18.00 5.80
C ASN A 115 25.30 -19.34 5.41
N THR A 116 24.67 -20.08 4.49
CA THR A 116 25.23 -21.36 4.01
C THR A 116 26.58 -21.20 3.30
N GLU A 117 26.78 -20.11 2.56
CA GLU A 117 28.06 -19.81 1.90
C GLU A 117 29.16 -19.58 2.94
N ARG A 118 28.89 -18.80 3.99
CA ARG A 118 29.82 -18.58 5.11
C ARG A 118 30.14 -19.89 5.84
N GLU A 119 29.15 -20.74 6.09
CA GLU A 119 29.36 -22.05 6.72
C GLU A 119 30.25 -22.96 5.85
N LEU A 120 30.02 -22.99 4.53
CA LEU A 120 30.84 -23.75 3.60
C LEU A 120 32.28 -23.22 3.53
N GLU A 121 32.48 -21.91 3.54
CA GLU A 121 33.81 -21.30 3.57
C GLU A 121 34.58 -21.68 4.85
N THR A 122 33.90 -21.69 6.01
CA THR A 122 34.53 -22.15 7.26
C THR A 122 34.94 -23.61 7.19
N LEU A 123 34.06 -24.49 6.70
CA LEU A 123 34.35 -25.92 6.54
C LEU A 123 35.49 -26.15 5.54
N GLN A 124 35.55 -25.37 4.46
CA GLN A 124 36.64 -25.47 3.49
C GLN A 124 37.99 -25.12 4.14
N ASN A 125 38.04 -24.03 4.91
CA ASN A 125 39.27 -23.62 5.60
C ASN A 125 39.73 -24.69 6.62
N GLU A 126 38.81 -25.31 7.36
CA GLU A 126 39.13 -26.41 8.28
C GLU A 126 39.74 -27.62 7.55
N VAL A 127 39.13 -28.02 6.42
CA VAL A 127 39.65 -29.13 5.60
C VAL A 127 41.00 -28.80 4.99
N ASP A 128 41.19 -27.56 4.54
CA ASP A 128 42.45 -27.10 3.98
C ASP A 128 43.56 -27.10 5.04
N GLU A 129 43.31 -26.64 6.27
CA GLU A 129 44.27 -26.71 7.39
C GLU A 129 44.70 -28.16 7.67
N ASP A 130 43.74 -29.07 7.82
CA ASP A 130 44.02 -30.48 8.09
C ASP A 130 44.82 -31.13 6.94
N THR A 131 44.45 -30.85 5.70
CA THR A 131 45.01 -31.52 4.52
C THR A 131 46.36 -30.93 4.10
N THR A 132 46.57 -29.62 4.24
CA THR A 132 47.75 -28.93 3.72
C THR A 132 48.83 -28.69 4.76
N GLU A 133 48.48 -28.59 6.04
CA GLU A 133 49.45 -28.32 7.12
C GLU A 133 49.65 -29.53 8.03
N VAL A 134 48.56 -30.10 8.56
CA VAL A 134 48.64 -31.14 9.61
C VAL A 134 49.09 -32.49 9.04
N ILE A 135 48.44 -32.98 7.99
CA ILE A 135 48.79 -34.28 7.41
C ILE A 135 50.23 -34.31 6.86
N PRO A 136 50.69 -33.33 6.06
CA PRO A 136 52.06 -33.33 5.56
C PRO A 136 53.11 -33.20 6.68
N SER A 137 52.85 -32.40 7.71
CA SER A 137 53.77 -32.26 8.85
C SER A 137 53.86 -33.55 9.68
N ALA A 138 52.73 -34.23 9.95
CA ALA A 138 52.73 -35.51 10.65
C ALA A 138 53.46 -36.61 9.84
N VAL A 139 53.26 -36.64 8.52
CA VAL A 139 54.00 -37.53 7.61
C VAL A 139 55.49 -37.22 7.65
N TYR A 140 55.89 -35.95 7.61
CA TYR A 140 57.29 -35.54 7.70
C TYR A 140 57.91 -35.95 9.03
N VAL A 141 57.24 -35.71 10.16
CA VAL A 141 57.72 -36.11 11.49
C VAL A 141 57.90 -37.62 11.58
N ALA A 142 56.92 -38.40 11.11
CA ALA A 142 57.02 -39.86 11.06
C ALA A 142 58.20 -40.31 10.17
N GLN A 143 58.41 -39.65 9.03
CA GLN A 143 59.55 -39.91 8.16
C GLN A 143 60.88 -39.58 8.83
N VAL A 144 60.99 -38.46 9.56
CA VAL A 144 62.21 -38.07 10.30
C VAL A 144 62.53 -39.09 11.38
N TYR A 145 61.55 -39.51 12.18
CA TYR A 145 61.74 -40.57 13.16
C TYR A 145 62.22 -41.87 12.51
N TYR A 146 61.64 -42.25 11.37
CA TYR A 146 62.14 -43.39 10.61
C TYR A 146 63.54 -43.18 10.04
N LEU A 147 63.88 -41.98 9.56
CA LEU A 147 65.20 -41.70 9.00
C LEU A 147 66.30 -41.78 10.04
N ILE A 148 66.02 -41.30 11.26
CA ILE A 148 66.94 -41.33 12.41
C ILE A 148 67.05 -42.74 12.95
N THR A 149 65.92 -43.37 13.28
CA THR A 149 65.93 -44.65 14.01
C THR A 149 66.04 -45.85 13.09
N LYS A 150 65.64 -45.74 11.82
CA LYS A 150 65.44 -46.86 10.88
C LYS A 150 64.50 -47.95 11.38
N ILE A 151 63.64 -47.66 12.36
CA ILE A 151 62.68 -48.62 12.91
C ILE A 151 61.32 -48.47 12.22
N LYS A 152 60.75 -49.59 11.75
CA LYS A 152 59.34 -49.67 11.36
C LYS A 152 58.55 -50.43 12.41
N TRP A 153 57.50 -49.81 12.93
CA TRP A 153 56.61 -50.40 13.92
C TRP A 153 55.49 -51.20 13.27
N GLU A 154 55.07 -52.27 13.94
CA GLU A 154 53.89 -53.07 13.62
C GLU A 154 52.72 -52.58 14.48
N TYR A 155 51.75 -51.93 13.83
CA TYR A 155 50.65 -51.25 14.54
C TYR A 155 49.50 -52.18 14.93
N ASP A 156 49.44 -53.39 14.35
CA ASP A 156 48.41 -54.39 14.65
C ASP A 156 48.89 -55.36 15.75
N THR A 157 49.12 -54.84 16.95
CA THR A 157 49.63 -55.61 18.10
C THR A 157 48.90 -55.23 19.40
N GLN A 158 49.12 -56.01 20.47
CA GLN A 158 48.50 -55.73 21.78
C GLN A 158 49.02 -54.40 22.35
N PRO A 159 48.21 -53.60 23.08
CA PRO A 159 48.60 -52.26 23.54
C PRO A 159 49.87 -52.20 24.40
N ASN A 160 50.21 -53.29 25.08
CA ASN A 160 51.40 -53.40 25.91
C ASN A 160 52.60 -54.01 25.18
N ILE A 161 52.47 -54.45 23.93
CA ILE A 161 53.56 -55.06 23.15
C ILE A 161 54.07 -54.06 22.11
N LEU A 162 55.32 -53.65 22.25
CA LEU A 162 56.02 -52.83 21.28
C LEU A 162 56.78 -53.74 20.30
N LYS A 163 56.27 -53.86 19.08
CA LYS A 163 56.80 -54.77 18.05
C LYS A 163 57.16 -54.02 16.77
N GLY A 164 58.32 -54.31 16.20
CA GLY A 164 58.81 -53.65 14.99
C GLY A 164 60.05 -54.31 14.42
N VAL A 165 60.66 -53.67 13.42
CA VAL A 165 61.90 -54.12 12.78
C VAL A 165 62.82 -52.93 12.57
N HIS A 166 64.07 -53.04 13.01
CA HIS A 166 65.14 -52.09 12.76
C HIS A 166 65.88 -52.43 11.46
N TYR A 167 66.04 -51.43 10.58
CA TYR A 167 66.70 -51.53 9.27
C TYR A 167 68.01 -50.71 9.23
N GLY A 168 68.97 -51.09 10.07
CA GLY A 168 70.30 -50.50 10.09
C GLY A 168 71.18 -50.91 8.87
N PRO A 169 72.47 -50.53 8.87
CA PRO A 169 73.42 -50.95 7.83
C PRO A 169 73.69 -52.47 7.82
N ASP A 170 73.40 -53.16 8.93
CA ASP A 170 73.51 -54.60 9.10
C ASP A 170 72.18 -55.34 8.80
N LEU A 171 72.09 -56.63 9.15
CA LEU A 171 70.88 -57.43 8.98
C LEU A 171 69.69 -56.84 9.77
N ALA A 172 68.52 -56.82 9.14
CA ALA A 172 67.28 -56.34 9.77
C ALA A 172 67.00 -57.08 11.09
N THR A 173 66.86 -56.31 12.18
CA THR A 173 66.74 -56.85 13.54
C THR A 173 65.31 -56.70 14.06
N PRO A 174 64.63 -57.80 14.45
CA PRO A 174 63.29 -57.71 14.99
C PRO A 174 63.31 -57.13 16.42
N ILE A 175 62.32 -56.28 16.71
CA ILE A 175 62.05 -55.69 18.01
C ILE A 175 60.73 -56.27 18.53
N ASN A 176 60.74 -56.79 19.75
CA ASN A 176 59.54 -57.24 20.45
C ASN A 176 59.75 -57.05 21.95
N VAL A 177 59.07 -56.06 22.53
CA VAL A 177 59.22 -55.66 23.93
C VAL A 177 57.87 -55.58 24.59
N ASP A 178 57.68 -56.27 25.70
CA ASP A 178 56.52 -56.08 26.57
C ASP A 178 56.77 -54.88 27.50
N THR A 179 55.98 -53.84 27.33
CA THR A 179 56.07 -52.57 28.05
C THR A 179 55.49 -52.64 29.47
N SER A 180 54.76 -53.71 29.82
CA SER A 180 54.21 -53.91 31.16
C SER A 180 55.26 -54.35 32.19
N VAL A 181 56.36 -54.94 31.73
CA VAL A 181 57.39 -55.57 32.58
C VAL A 181 58.68 -54.75 32.67
N ARG A 182 58.78 -53.63 31.95
CA ARG A 182 60.00 -52.80 31.87
C ARG A 182 59.69 -51.32 32.01
N SER A 183 60.65 -50.56 32.51
CA SER A 183 60.49 -49.11 32.67
C SER A 183 60.63 -48.38 31.32
N ARG A 184 60.00 -47.21 31.19
CA ARG A 184 60.06 -46.41 29.95
C ARG A 184 61.48 -45.95 29.59
N SER A 185 62.33 -45.66 30.58
CA SER A 185 63.73 -45.29 30.35
C SER A 185 64.50 -46.47 29.78
N ASP A 186 64.39 -47.66 30.39
CA ASP A 186 65.16 -48.84 29.94
C ASP A 186 64.78 -49.27 28.52
N ILE A 187 63.51 -49.07 28.14
CA ILE A 187 63.04 -49.33 26.77
C ILE A 187 63.60 -48.29 25.81
N SER A 188 63.60 -47.01 26.21
CA SER A 188 64.09 -45.93 25.35
C SER A 188 65.59 -46.06 25.09
N ASP A 189 66.38 -46.34 26.14
CA ASP A 189 67.82 -46.54 26.04
C ASP A 189 68.15 -47.70 25.09
N GLN A 190 67.46 -48.83 25.24
CA GLN A 190 67.61 -49.97 24.32
C GLN A 190 67.26 -49.61 22.87
N LEU A 191 66.23 -48.79 22.64
CA LEU A 191 65.85 -48.40 21.29
C LEU A 191 66.89 -47.47 20.65
N TRP A 192 67.52 -46.60 21.45
CA TRP A 192 68.59 -45.73 21.00
C TRP A 192 69.91 -46.48 20.74
N ASP A 193 70.16 -47.60 21.43
CA ASP A 193 71.32 -48.46 21.16
C ASP A 193 71.33 -49.04 19.73
N PHE A 194 70.17 -49.12 19.06
CA PHE A 194 70.11 -49.54 17.65
C PHE A 194 70.61 -48.46 16.67
N VAL A 195 70.61 -47.20 17.08
CA VAL A 195 70.97 -46.07 16.23
C VAL A 195 72.49 -45.90 16.26
N SER A 196 73.13 -46.05 15.09
CA SER A 196 74.59 -45.86 15.00
C SER A 196 74.97 -44.42 15.35
N THR A 197 76.00 -44.27 16.19
CA THR A 197 76.60 -42.98 16.55
C THR A 197 77.86 -42.68 15.74
N GLU A 198 78.17 -43.47 14.73
CA GLU A 198 79.29 -43.27 13.81
C GLU A 198 78.93 -42.20 12.76
N TRP A 199 79.82 -41.23 12.52
CA TRP A 199 79.63 -40.08 11.62
C TRP A 199 80.54 -40.14 10.41
#